data_AF-A0A530QIG2-F1
#
_entry.id   AF-A0A530QIG2-F1
#
_cell.length_a   1.000
_cell.length_b   1.000
_cell.length_c   1.000
_cell.angle_alpha   90.00
_cell.angle_beta   90.00
_cell.angle_gamma   90.00
#
_symmetry.space_group_name_H-M   'P 1'
#
loop_
_entity.id
_entity.type
_entity.pdbx_description
1 polymer ?
#
loop_
_entity_poly.entity_id
_entity_poly.type
_entity_poly.pdbx_seq_one_letter_code
_entity_poly.pdbx_strand_id
1 'polypeptide(L)'
;YISVTVLVALFVTLIPTTIGALLSAIGIAGMDRLVRFNVLAMSGRAVEAAGDVDTLLLDKTGTITLGNRQATAFRPVKGVTEQELADAAQLASLADETPEGRSIVVLAKEKYAIRARDMATLHAA
;
A
#
# COMPACT_ATOMS: atom_id res chain seq x y z
N TYR A 1 -7.63 68.62 -0.85
CA TYR A 1 -6.84 67.65 -0.06
C TYR A 1 -7.63 66.37 0.04
N ILE A 2 -7.09 65.25 -0.41
CA ILE A 2 -7.70 63.94 -0.17
C ILE A 2 -7.40 63.59 1.29
N SER A 3 -8.41 63.18 2.07
CA SER A 3 -8.17 62.78 3.45
C SER A 3 -7.41 61.47 3.51
N VAL A 4 -6.59 61.31 4.54
CA VAL A 4 -5.87 60.04 4.79
C VAL A 4 -6.86 58.87 4.89
N THR A 5 -8.07 59.09 5.43
CA THR A 5 -9.12 58.07 5.51
C THR A 5 -9.58 57.56 4.15
N VAL A 6 -9.71 58.44 3.14
CA VAL A 6 -10.10 58.05 1.78
C VAL A 6 -8.98 57.25 1.09
N LEU A 7 -7.72 57.64 1.30
CA LEU A 7 -6.56 56.88 0.78
C LEU A 7 -6.48 55.47 1.38
N VAL A 8 -6.73 55.33 2.69
CA VAL A 8 -6.75 54.01 3.37
C VAL A 8 -7.90 53.15 2.87
N ALA A 9 -9.10 53.71 2.74
CA ALA A 9 -10.26 52.97 2.24
C ALA A 9 -10.03 52.47 0.80
N LEU A 10 -9.51 53.31 -0.09
CA LEU A 10 -9.15 52.93 -1.45
C LEU A 10 -8.07 51.83 -1.47
N PHE A 11 -7.07 51.91 -0.61
CA PHE A 11 -6.02 50.89 -0.53
C PHE A 11 -6.57 49.53 -0.08
N VAL A 12 -7.42 49.50 0.95
CA VAL A 12 -8.03 48.26 1.46
C VAL A 12 -8.94 47.61 0.42
N THR A 13 -9.70 48.40 -0.35
CA THR A 13 -10.60 47.85 -1.40
C THR A 13 -9.85 47.39 -2.65
N LEU A 14 -8.65 47.90 -2.90
CA LEU A 14 -7.80 47.47 -4.02
C LEU A 14 -6.93 46.25 -3.70
N ILE A 15 -6.54 46.04 -2.44
CA ILE A 15 -5.79 44.83 -2.06
C ILE A 15 -6.74 43.61 -2.12
N PRO A 16 -6.31 42.49 -2.73
CA PRO A 16 -7.09 41.25 -2.78
C PRO A 16 -7.08 40.50 -1.43
N THR A 17 -7.49 41.18 -0.35
CA THR A 17 -7.46 40.68 1.03
C THR A 17 -8.28 39.40 1.19
N THR A 18 -9.40 39.27 0.49
CA THR A 18 -10.24 38.06 0.50
C THR A 18 -9.47 36.84 0.00
N ILE A 19 -8.79 36.94 -1.14
CA ILE A 19 -8.03 35.82 -1.71
C ILE A 19 -6.84 35.47 -0.81
N GLY A 20 -6.12 36.50 -0.33
CA GLY A 20 -4.99 36.31 0.58
C GLY A 20 -5.36 35.59 1.88
N ALA A 21 -6.53 35.92 2.45
CA ALA A 21 -7.03 35.26 3.65
C ALA A 21 -7.49 33.81 3.40
N LEU A 22 -8.09 33.54 2.24
CA LEU A 22 -8.66 32.22 1.93
C LEU A 22 -7.62 31.18 1.50
N LEU A 23 -6.48 31.59 0.95
CA LEU A 23 -5.45 30.66 0.45
C LEU A 23 -5.00 29.65 1.52
N SER A 24 -4.69 30.13 2.73
CA SER A 24 -4.29 29.26 3.85
C SER A 24 -5.42 28.34 4.31
N ALA A 25 -6.66 28.82 4.33
CA ALA A 25 -7.82 28.03 4.73
C ALA A 25 -8.09 26.88 3.74
N ILE A 26 -7.94 27.14 2.44
CA ILE A 26 -8.10 26.13 1.38
C ILE A 26 -7.04 25.03 1.53
N GLY A 27 -5.78 25.40 1.74
CA GLY A 27 -4.70 24.44 1.94
C GLY A 27 -4.94 23.52 3.14
N ILE A 28 -5.39 24.08 4.28
CA ILE A 28 -5.73 23.30 5.48
C ILE A 28 -6.92 22.37 5.22
N ALA A 29 -7.99 22.87 4.59
CA ALA A 29 -9.16 22.06 4.26
C ALA A 29 -8.82 20.90 3.30
N GLY A 30 -7.90 21.14 2.35
CA GLY A 30 -7.39 20.11 1.45
C GLY A 30 -6.64 19.00 2.17
N MET A 31 -5.76 19.37 3.11
CA MET A 31 -5.04 18.40 3.95
C MET A 31 -5.97 17.60 4.85
N ASP A 32 -6.93 18.26 5.52
CA ASP A 32 -7.92 17.57 6.37
C ASP A 32 -8.72 16.52 5.58
N ARG A 33 -9.10 16.87 4.33
CA ARG A 33 -9.80 15.93 3.44
C ARG A 33 -8.95 14.68 3.14
N LEU A 34 -7.66 14.83 2.85
CA LEU A 34 -6.79 13.69 2.55
C LEU A 34 -6.61 12.74 3.74
N VAL A 35 -6.52 13.28 4.96
CA VAL A 35 -6.42 12.47 6.19
C VAL A 35 -7.66 11.58 6.35
N ARG A 36 -8.87 12.08 6.01
CA ARG A 36 -10.10 11.27 6.01
C ARG A 36 -10.08 10.11 5.00
N PHE A 37 -9.23 10.19 3.98
CA PHE A 37 -8.98 9.12 3.02
C PHE A 37 -7.73 8.28 3.34
N ASN A 38 -7.22 8.36 4.58
CA ASN A 38 -6.01 7.68 5.03
C ASN A 38 -4.74 8.06 4.23
N VAL A 39 -4.71 9.27 3.65
CA VAL A 39 -3.54 9.81 2.95
C VAL A 39 -2.86 10.84 3.85
N LEU A 40 -1.61 10.58 4.22
CA LEU A 40 -0.79 11.50 5.00
C LEU A 40 -0.03 12.44 4.06
N ALA A 41 -0.48 13.70 3.97
CA ALA A 41 0.21 14.74 3.24
C ALA A 41 1.16 15.52 4.16
N MET A 42 2.43 15.63 3.78
CA MET A 42 3.45 16.33 4.59
C MET A 42 3.34 17.86 4.53
N SER A 43 2.64 18.41 3.52
CA SER A 43 2.41 19.85 3.36
C SER A 43 1.24 20.12 2.42
N GLY A 44 0.62 21.30 2.53
CA GLY A 44 -0.41 21.75 1.59
C GLY A 44 0.11 21.85 0.15
N ARG A 45 1.38 22.26 -0.02
CA ARG A 45 2.04 22.31 -1.34
C ARG A 45 2.10 20.94 -2.01
N ALA A 46 2.30 19.85 -1.25
CA ALA A 46 2.28 18.50 -1.81
C ALA A 46 0.89 18.13 -2.34
N VAL A 47 -0.17 18.59 -1.69
CA VAL A 47 -1.57 18.40 -2.14
C VAL A 47 -1.84 19.16 -3.43
N GLU A 48 -1.42 20.42 -3.50
CA GLU A 48 -1.55 21.25 -4.70
C GLU A 48 -0.76 20.67 -5.87
N ALA A 49 0.50 20.30 -5.65
CA ALA A 49 1.36 19.69 -6.66
C ALA A 49 0.77 18.37 -7.19
N ALA A 50 0.15 17.56 -6.32
CA ALA A 50 -0.54 16.35 -6.72
C ALA A 50 -1.81 16.60 -7.56
N GLY A 51 -2.35 17.82 -7.56
CA GLY A 51 -3.44 18.22 -8.47
C GLY A 51 -2.96 18.56 -9.88
N ASP A 52 -1.66 18.85 -10.04
CA ASP A 52 -1.03 19.29 -11.30
C ASP A 52 -0.23 18.16 -11.97
N VAL A 53 -0.40 16.90 -11.54
CA VAL A 53 0.30 15.75 -12.14
C VAL A 53 -0.51 15.14 -13.28
N ASP A 54 0.12 14.99 -14.44
CA ASP A 54 -0.49 14.33 -15.61
C ASP A 54 -0.23 12.82 -15.68
N THR A 55 0.85 12.35 -15.05
CA THR A 55 1.30 10.95 -15.12
C THR A 55 1.56 10.40 -13.73
N LEU A 56 0.96 9.24 -13.46
CA LEU A 56 1.18 8.48 -12.23
C LEU A 56 2.08 7.28 -12.52
N LEU A 57 3.24 7.26 -11.89
CA LEU A 57 4.13 6.11 -11.90
C LEU A 57 3.87 5.28 -10.64
N LEU A 58 3.49 4.02 -10.84
CA LEU A 58 3.26 3.07 -9.75
C LEU A 58 4.43 2.10 -9.70
N ASP A 59 5.03 1.94 -8.52
CA ASP A 59 5.95 0.85 -8.30
C ASP A 59 5.19 -0.48 -8.21
N LYS A 60 5.80 -1.56 -8.69
CA LYS A 60 5.13 -2.88 -8.72
C LYS A 60 5.37 -3.66 -7.43
N THR A 61 6.63 -3.82 -7.04
CA THR A 61 7.05 -4.80 -6.02
C THR A 61 6.98 -4.17 -4.63
N GLY A 62 6.05 -4.62 -3.78
CA GLY A 62 5.83 -4.03 -2.46
C GLY A 62 4.84 -2.87 -2.45
N THR A 63 4.36 -2.43 -3.63
CA THR A 63 3.34 -1.39 -3.79
C THR A 63 2.07 -1.97 -4.44
N ILE A 64 2.09 -2.32 -5.73
CA ILE A 64 0.96 -3.02 -6.37
C ILE A 64 0.85 -4.46 -5.87
N THR A 65 1.98 -5.14 -5.71
CA THR A 65 2.05 -6.52 -5.20
C THR A 65 2.70 -6.55 -3.82
N LEU A 66 2.48 -7.62 -3.05
CA LEU A 66 3.03 -7.78 -1.69
C LEU A 66 4.57 -7.96 -1.64
N GLY A 67 5.23 -7.99 -2.79
CA GLY A 67 6.69 -8.07 -2.90
C GLY A 67 7.28 -9.47 -2.76
N ASN A 68 6.62 -10.38 -2.07
CA ASN A 68 6.97 -11.80 -1.97
C ASN A 68 6.22 -12.65 -3.00
N ARG A 69 6.88 -13.66 -3.57
CA ARG A 69 6.23 -14.66 -4.42
C ARG A 69 5.56 -15.68 -3.53
N GLN A 70 4.32 -16.02 -3.85
CA GLN A 70 3.56 -17.04 -3.13
C GLN A 70 3.19 -18.19 -4.05
N ALA A 71 3.24 -19.41 -3.53
CA ALA A 71 2.70 -20.57 -4.19
C ALA A 71 1.19 -20.39 -4.39
N THR A 72 0.73 -20.59 -5.63
CA THR A 72 -0.68 -20.41 -6.01
C THR A 72 -1.37 -21.70 -6.42
N ALA A 73 -0.62 -22.68 -6.91
CA ALA A 73 -1.15 -23.97 -7.33
C ALA A 73 -0.07 -25.06 -7.33
N PHE A 74 -0.46 -26.28 -6.97
CA PHE A 74 0.31 -27.48 -7.29
C PHE A 74 -0.12 -28.00 -8.66
N ARG A 75 0.84 -28.29 -9.53
CA ARG A 75 0.59 -28.82 -10.88
C ARG A 75 1.30 -30.17 -11.03
N PRO A 76 0.61 -31.30 -10.82
CA PRO A 76 1.22 -32.61 -10.87
C PRO A 76 1.56 -33.03 -12.29
N VAL A 77 2.62 -33.82 -12.42
CA VAL A 77 2.94 -34.53 -13.66
C VAL A 77 2.05 -35.76 -13.82
N LYS A 78 2.02 -36.36 -15.02
CA LYS A 78 1.20 -37.53 -15.30
C LYS A 78 1.53 -38.68 -14.34
N GLY A 79 0.48 -39.27 -13.75
CA GLY A 79 0.61 -40.41 -12.82
C GLY A 79 0.82 -40.02 -11.36
N VAL A 80 0.79 -38.73 -11.03
CA VAL A 80 0.83 -38.21 -9.65
C VAL A 80 -0.44 -37.42 -9.38
N THR A 81 -1.05 -37.60 -8.22
CA THR A 81 -2.20 -36.80 -7.79
C THR A 81 -1.77 -35.45 -7.23
N GLU A 82 -2.64 -34.44 -7.26
CA GLU A 82 -2.35 -33.14 -6.62
C GLU A 82 -2.02 -33.29 -5.12
N GLN A 83 -2.63 -34.27 -4.46
CA GLN A 83 -2.49 -34.49 -3.03
C GLN A 83 -1.12 -35.11 -2.67
N GLU A 84 -0.64 -36.07 -3.46
CA GLU A 84 0.70 -36.63 -3.30
C GLU A 84 1.79 -35.56 -3.54
N LEU A 85 1.61 -34.73 -4.58
CA LEU A 85 2.51 -33.61 -4.83
C LEU A 85 2.50 -32.61 -3.67
N ALA A 86 1.33 -32.25 -3.16
CA ALA A 86 1.20 -31.30 -2.06
C ALA A 86 1.84 -31.82 -0.75
N ASP A 87 1.70 -33.12 -0.44
CA ASP A 87 2.31 -33.74 0.75
C ASP A 87 3.84 -33.72 0.65
N ALA A 88 4.39 -34.14 -0.50
CA ALA A 88 5.83 -34.15 -0.73
C ALA A 88 6.42 -32.73 -0.72
N ALA A 89 5.75 -31.78 -1.38
CA ALA A 89 6.19 -30.38 -1.41
C ALA A 89 6.14 -29.73 -0.02
N GLN A 90 5.10 -30.01 0.78
CA GLN A 90 5.03 -29.53 2.15
C GLN A 90 6.23 -30.02 2.96
N LEU A 91 6.49 -31.34 2.95
CA LEU A 91 7.59 -31.94 3.73
C LEU A 91 8.96 -31.36 3.32
N ALA A 92 9.20 -31.19 2.02
CA ALA A 92 10.44 -30.61 1.51
C ALA A 92 10.60 -29.13 1.92
N SER A 93 9.49 -28.40 2.05
CA SER A 93 9.49 -26.98 2.42
C SER A 93 9.39 -26.71 3.93
N LEU A 94 9.24 -27.74 4.79
CA LEU A 94 9.13 -27.54 6.25
C LEU A 94 10.35 -26.85 6.87
N ALA A 95 11.55 -27.11 6.34
CA ALA A 95 12.79 -26.50 6.80
C ALA A 95 13.15 -25.20 6.04
N ASP A 96 12.37 -24.83 5.02
CA ASP A 96 12.62 -23.64 4.22
C ASP A 96 11.93 -22.42 4.85
N GLU A 97 12.71 -21.60 5.55
CA GLU A 97 12.22 -20.42 6.24
C GLU A 97 12.01 -19.20 5.32
N THR A 98 12.27 -19.31 4.00
CA THR A 98 12.01 -18.20 3.06
C THR A 98 10.50 -17.93 2.90
N PRO A 99 10.09 -16.71 2.49
CA PRO A 99 8.69 -16.42 2.17
C PRO A 99 8.08 -17.41 1.17
N GLU A 100 8.87 -17.84 0.18
CA GLU A 100 8.50 -18.81 -0.83
C GLU A 100 8.25 -20.20 -0.22
N GLY A 101 9.19 -20.72 0.57
CA GLY A 101 9.05 -22.00 1.27
C GLY A 101 7.83 -22.05 2.19
N ARG A 102 7.65 -21.00 3.01
CA ARG A 102 6.46 -20.85 3.87
C ARG A 102 5.16 -20.83 3.07
N SER A 103 5.15 -20.19 1.90
CA SER A 103 3.94 -20.11 1.07
C SER A 103 3.50 -21.47 0.53
N ILE A 104 4.44 -22.39 0.26
CA ILE A 104 4.15 -23.77 -0.17
C ILE A 104 3.46 -24.54 0.97
N VAL A 105 4.00 -24.44 2.19
CA VAL A 105 3.44 -25.10 3.38
C VAL A 105 2.02 -24.59 3.69
N VAL A 106 1.80 -23.28 3.57
CA VAL A 106 0.47 -22.66 3.74
C VAL A 106 -0.51 -23.16 2.68
N LEU A 107 -0.13 -23.15 1.41
CA LEU A 107 -0.99 -23.62 0.31
C LEU A 107 -1.38 -25.09 0.47
N ALA A 108 -0.44 -25.96 0.87
CA ALA A 108 -0.71 -27.37 1.12
C ALA A 108 -1.72 -27.57 2.27
N LYS A 109 -1.56 -26.78 3.35
CA LYS A 109 -2.44 -26.83 4.52
C LYS A 109 -3.86 -26.33 4.20
N GLU A 110 -3.99 -25.21 3.50
CA GLU A 110 -5.28 -24.59 3.22
C GLU A 110 -6.09 -25.36 2.18
N LYS A 111 -5.44 -25.81 1.09
CA LYS A 111 -6.14 -26.41 -0.05
C LYS A 111 -6.36 -27.92 0.07
N TYR A 112 -5.50 -28.64 0.78
CA TYR A 112 -5.55 -30.11 0.87
C TYR A 112 -5.66 -30.62 2.31
N ALA A 113 -5.86 -29.72 3.29
CA ALA A 113 -5.97 -30.04 4.71
C ALA A 113 -4.80 -30.85 5.29
N ILE A 114 -3.62 -30.78 4.65
CA ILE A 114 -2.43 -31.50 5.09
C ILE A 114 -1.85 -30.75 6.29
N ARG A 115 -2.07 -31.29 7.49
CA ARG A 115 -1.48 -30.73 8.72
C ARG A 115 0.04 -30.95 8.69
N ALA A 116 0.79 -29.91 9.03
CA ALA A 116 2.23 -30.02 9.23
C ALA A 116 2.51 -31.17 10.21
N ARG A 117 3.23 -32.19 9.74
CA ARG A 117 3.68 -33.30 10.58
C ARG A 117 4.80 -32.76 11.45
N ASP A 118 4.75 -33.06 12.74
CA ASP A 118 5.77 -32.61 13.67
C ASP A 118 7.09 -33.31 13.32
N MET A 119 8.11 -32.54 12.92
CA MET A 119 9.42 -33.10 12.55
C MET A 119 10.06 -33.88 13.71
N ALA A 120 9.65 -33.62 14.96
CA ALA A 120 10.07 -34.41 16.13
C ALA A 120 9.55 -35.85 16.12
N THR A 121 8.41 -36.12 15.45
CA THR A 121 7.83 -37.47 15.32
C THR A 121 8.36 -38.26 14.13
N LEU A 122 8.94 -37.56 13.15
CA LEU A 122 9.66 -38.16 12.03
C LEU A 122 11.11 -38.35 12.51
N HIS A 123 11.48 -39.56 12.92
CA HIS A 123 12.86 -39.92 13.24
C HIS A 123 13.77 -39.74 12.01
N ALA A 124 14.15 -38.51 11.69
CA ALA A 124 15.17 -38.19 10.71
C ALA A 124 16.53 -38.35 11.39
N ALA A 125 17.20 -39.46 11.06
CA ALA A 125 18.62 -39.68 11.32
C ALA A 125 19.48 -38.86 10.35
#